data_AF-A0A9W7XSU5-F1
#
_entry.id   AF-A0A9W7XSU5-F1
#
_cell.length_a   1.000
_cell.length_b   1.000
_cell.length_c   1.000
_cell.angle_alpha   90.00
_cell.angle_beta   90.00
_cell.angle_gamma   90.00
#
_symmetry.space_group_name_H-M   'P 1'
#
loop_
_entity.id
_entity.type
_entity.pdbx_description
1 polymer ?
#
loop_
_entity_poly.entity_id
_entity_poly.type
_entity_poly.pdbx_seq_one_letter_code
_entity_poly.pdbx_strand_id
1 'polypeptide(L)'
;DVQPVLATGCIDILKVNSSEALAILASQDSRGDGCQTGDDAQPAALARPADFARVAATLAARFSIGIVAVTNGPATAYLADGRTKQCFAFGIPDLLASTALGAGKYAKPALLNPLGAGDTCSAVMLGHLLSGASAVDAFAAGLAAASASCLVAAPNCIFDLGVMRRIRDRITVTKL
;
A
#
# COMPACT_ATOMS: atom_id res chain seq x y z
N ASP A 1 2.57 -15.20 11.00
CA ASP A 1 3.36 -14.13 11.66
C ASP A 1 4.57 -13.83 10.80
N VAL A 2 4.75 -12.57 10.39
CA VAL A 2 5.86 -12.13 9.50
C VAL A 2 7.03 -11.54 10.28
N GLN A 3 6.88 -11.27 11.58
CA GLN A 3 7.90 -10.57 12.36
C GLN A 3 9.25 -11.28 12.43
N PRO A 4 9.33 -12.62 12.61
CA PRO A 4 10.62 -13.30 12.63
C PRO A 4 11.40 -13.07 11.34
N VAL A 5 10.70 -12.94 10.20
CA VAL A 5 11.31 -12.65 8.90
C VAL A 5 11.75 -11.19 8.82
N LEU A 6 10.92 -10.24 9.26
CA LEU A 6 11.29 -8.81 9.29
C LEU A 6 12.50 -8.55 10.20
N ALA A 7 12.61 -9.27 11.31
CA ALA A 7 13.71 -9.16 12.28
C ALA A 7 15.07 -9.62 11.72
N THR A 8 15.09 -10.38 10.61
CA THR A 8 16.34 -10.78 9.95
C THR A 8 17.10 -9.60 9.32
N GLY A 9 16.41 -8.50 9.02
CA GLY A 9 16.97 -7.38 8.26
C GLY A 9 17.20 -7.69 6.76
N CYS A 10 16.75 -8.85 6.27
CA CYS A 10 16.96 -9.30 4.89
C CYS A 10 15.82 -8.91 3.93
N ILE A 11 14.98 -7.93 4.30
CA ILE A 11 13.82 -7.52 3.51
C ILE A 11 14.05 -6.14 2.92
N ASP A 12 14.23 -6.08 1.59
CA ASP A 12 14.40 -4.83 0.87
C ASP A 12 13.08 -4.10 0.59
N ILE A 13 12.01 -4.86 0.34
CA ILE A 13 10.71 -4.36 -0.09
C ILE A 13 9.62 -5.04 0.74
N LEU A 14 8.77 -4.25 1.38
CA LEU A 14 7.59 -4.71 2.09
C LEU A 14 6.35 -4.00 1.55
N LYS A 15 5.44 -4.74 0.93
CA LYS A 15 4.09 -4.28 0.63
C LYS A 15 3.13 -4.94 1.60
N VAL A 16 2.31 -4.14 2.26
CA VAL A 16 1.28 -4.59 3.20
C VAL A 16 0.00 -3.78 3.01
N ASN A 17 -1.14 -4.31 3.42
CA ASN A 17 -2.34 -3.50 3.58
C ASN A 17 -2.33 -2.75 4.92
N SER A 18 -3.29 -1.85 5.11
CA SER A 18 -3.39 -1.00 6.30
C SER A 18 -3.58 -1.79 7.61
N SER A 19 -4.38 -2.86 7.61
CA SER A 19 -4.60 -3.68 8.81
C SER A 19 -3.38 -4.53 9.15
N GLU A 20 -2.69 -5.09 8.15
CA GLU A 20 -1.41 -5.80 8.31
C GLU A 20 -0.33 -4.89 8.89
N ALA A 21 -0.21 -3.66 8.37
CA ALA A 21 0.78 -2.69 8.84
C ALA A 21 0.59 -2.36 10.33
N LEU A 22 -0.66 -2.13 10.76
CA LEU A 22 -0.99 -1.89 12.16
C LEU A 22 -0.74 -3.12 13.04
N ALA A 23 -1.11 -4.32 12.57
CA ALA A 23 -0.90 -5.56 13.30
C ALA A 23 0.59 -5.86 13.53
N ILE A 24 1.46 -5.57 12.55
CA ILE A 24 2.92 -5.73 12.68
C ILE A 24 3.47 -4.83 13.78
N LEU A 25 2.99 -3.58 13.91
CA LEU A 25 3.44 -2.66 14.94
C LEU A 25 2.90 -3.02 16.34
N ALA A 26 1.62 -3.36 16.43
CA ALA A 26 0.95 -3.63 17.72
C ALA A 26 1.49 -4.87 18.45
N SER A 27 1.88 -5.91 17.72
CA SER A 27 2.30 -7.20 18.31
C SER A 27 3.67 -7.17 19.01
N GLN A 28 4.36 -6.03 19.03
CA GLN A 28 5.64 -5.88 19.73
C GLN A 28 5.62 -4.92 20.91
N ASP A 29 4.62 -4.04 21.02
CA ASP A 29 4.43 -3.22 22.23
C ASP A 29 4.06 -4.09 23.45
N SER A 30 3.68 -5.35 23.21
CA SER A 30 3.40 -6.35 24.25
C SER A 30 4.63 -7.14 24.75
N ARG A 31 5.86 -6.84 24.28
CA ARG A 31 7.09 -7.61 24.63
C ARG A 31 8.19 -6.82 25.38
N GLY A 32 7.91 -5.61 25.86
CA GLY A 32 8.71 -4.85 26.85
C GLY A 32 7.88 -3.62 27.26
N ASP A 33 7.71 -3.23 28.53
CA ASP A 33 8.64 -3.24 29.65
C ASP A 33 7.86 -3.31 30.98
N GLY A 34 8.32 -4.13 31.92
CA GLY A 34 7.77 -4.25 33.28
C GLY A 34 8.25 -3.13 34.19
N CYS A 35 8.03 -1.87 33.81
CA CYS A 35 8.27 -0.71 34.65
C CYS A 35 6.99 0.13 34.74
N GLN A 36 6.21 -0.09 35.79
CA GLN A 36 5.20 0.85 36.23
C GLN A 36 5.89 2.15 36.65
N THR A 37 5.68 3.21 35.89
CA THR A 37 5.63 4.56 36.45
C THR A 37 4.28 5.13 36.07
N GLY A 38 3.50 5.46 37.08
CA GLY A 38 2.21 6.10 36.92
C GLY A 38 2.40 7.49 36.34
N ASP A 39 1.63 7.78 35.29
CA ASP A 39 1.09 9.11 35.08
C ASP A 39 -0.18 8.97 34.25
N ASP A 40 -1.24 9.59 34.75
CA ASP A 40 -2.60 9.59 34.25
C ASP A 40 -2.71 10.29 32.88
N ALA A 41 -2.30 9.60 31.81
CA ALA A 41 -2.61 9.99 30.44
C ALA A 41 -3.58 8.96 29.81
N GLN A 42 -4.85 9.16 30.13
CA GLN A 42 -6.01 8.53 29.51
C GLN A 42 -5.85 8.43 27.97
N PRO A 43 -6.10 7.27 27.33
CA PRO A 43 -5.82 7.06 25.91
C PRO A 43 -6.89 7.72 25.03
N ALA A 44 -6.89 9.05 24.97
CA ALA A 44 -7.74 9.86 24.11
C ALA A 44 -7.16 10.04 22.68
N ALA A 45 -6.34 9.10 22.20
CA ALA A 45 -5.66 9.19 20.90
C ALA A 45 -6.29 8.33 19.78
N LEU A 46 -7.42 7.65 20.03
CA LEU A 46 -8.04 6.70 19.09
C LEU A 46 -9.04 7.31 18.09
N ALA A 47 -8.99 8.62 17.84
CA ALA A 47 -9.90 9.29 16.88
C ALA A 47 -9.21 10.13 15.80
N ARG A 48 -7.89 9.96 15.60
CA ARG A 48 -7.25 10.48 14.37
C ARG A 48 -7.20 9.35 13.35
N PRO A 49 -7.55 9.59 12.08
CA PRO A 49 -7.25 8.63 11.01
C PRO A 49 -5.79 8.21 11.13
N ALA A 50 -5.53 6.89 11.09
CA ALA A 50 -4.16 6.40 11.18
C ALA A 50 -3.30 7.08 10.09
N ASP A 51 -2.23 7.74 10.51
CA ASP A 51 -1.27 8.36 9.61
C ASP A 51 -0.42 7.24 8.99
N PHE A 52 -0.93 6.65 7.91
CA PHE A 52 -0.28 5.51 7.27
C PHE A 52 1.07 5.88 6.61
N ALA A 53 1.35 7.17 6.37
CA ALA A 53 2.67 7.62 5.98
C ALA A 53 3.66 7.41 7.14
N ARG A 54 3.29 7.87 8.33
CA ARG A 54 4.07 7.63 9.55
C ARG A 54 4.19 6.14 9.87
N VAL A 55 3.14 5.34 9.67
CA VAL A 55 3.20 3.88 9.84
C VAL A 55 4.23 3.26 8.88
N ALA A 56 4.18 3.61 7.60
CA ALA A 56 5.14 3.12 6.60
C ALA A 56 6.59 3.52 6.96
N ALA A 57 6.80 4.79 7.35
CA ALA A 57 8.11 5.29 7.79
C ALA A 57 8.63 4.57 9.04
N THR A 58 7.73 4.30 10.00
CA THR A 58 8.05 3.58 11.23
C THR A 58 8.48 2.16 10.94
N LEU A 59 7.75 1.44 10.07
CA LEU A 59 8.12 0.10 9.62
C LEU A 59 9.48 0.11 8.91
N ALA A 60 9.70 1.07 8.00
CA ALA A 60 10.96 1.19 7.26
C ALA A 60 12.15 1.41 8.20
N ALA A 61 12.02 2.30 9.17
CA ALA A 61 13.06 2.58 10.16
C ALA A 61 13.28 1.39 11.11
N ARG A 62 12.21 0.80 11.64
CA ARG A 62 12.26 -0.26 12.65
C ARG A 62 12.94 -1.53 12.14
N PHE A 63 12.67 -1.89 10.88
CA PHE A 63 13.16 -3.13 10.28
C PHE A 63 14.26 -2.89 9.23
N SER A 64 14.77 -1.66 9.12
CA SER A 64 15.78 -1.26 8.12
C SER A 64 15.40 -1.61 6.67
N ILE A 65 14.12 -1.50 6.33
CA ILE A 65 13.58 -1.87 5.01
C ILE A 65 13.76 -0.71 4.04
N GLY A 66 14.23 -1.01 2.82
CA GLY A 66 14.46 -0.02 1.78
C GLY A 66 13.18 0.64 1.27
N ILE A 67 12.15 -0.15 0.99
CA ILE A 67 10.85 0.34 0.48
C ILE A 67 9.71 -0.28 1.30
N VAL A 68 8.87 0.56 1.90
CA VAL A 68 7.63 0.11 2.55
C VAL A 68 6.43 0.76 1.86
N ALA A 69 5.55 -0.07 1.31
CA ALA A 69 4.33 0.33 0.64
C ALA A 69 3.09 -0.14 1.43
N VAL A 70 2.19 0.80 1.75
CA VAL A 70 0.95 0.54 2.49
C VAL A 70 -0.24 0.82 1.57
N THR A 71 -1.03 -0.20 1.27
CA THR A 71 -2.27 -0.08 0.49
C THR A 71 -3.50 -0.02 1.40
N ASN A 72 -4.49 0.81 1.06
CA ASN A 72 -5.71 0.98 1.86
C ASN A 72 -7.00 0.84 1.04
N GLY A 73 -7.08 -0.21 0.22
CA GLY A 73 -8.22 -0.43 -0.69
C GLY A 73 -8.39 0.75 -1.67
N PRO A 74 -9.59 1.34 -1.80
CA PRO A 74 -9.82 2.49 -2.68
C PRO A 74 -9.33 3.83 -2.10
N ALA A 75 -8.93 3.87 -0.83
CA ALA A 75 -8.42 5.08 -0.20
C ALA A 75 -6.94 5.34 -0.55
N THR A 76 -6.41 6.48 -0.08
CA THR A 76 -5.00 6.86 -0.28
C THR A 76 -4.05 5.74 0.16
N ALA A 77 -3.11 5.41 -0.73
CA ALA A 77 -1.99 4.51 -0.43
C ALA A 77 -0.73 5.32 -0.10
N TYR A 78 0.24 4.70 0.56
CA TYR A 78 1.44 5.37 1.04
C TYR A 78 2.69 4.57 0.73
N LEU A 79 3.79 5.27 0.48
CA LEU A 79 5.12 4.68 0.31
C LEU A 79 6.13 5.45 1.14
N ALA A 80 6.92 4.72 1.92
CA ALA A 80 8.11 5.23 2.57
C ALA A 80 9.35 4.62 1.92
N ASP A 81 10.28 5.47 1.51
CA ASP A 81 11.62 5.08 1.11
C ASP A 81 12.53 5.18 2.33
N GLY A 82 12.90 4.02 2.89
CA GLY A 82 13.73 3.93 4.08
C GLY A 82 15.17 4.39 3.86
N ARG A 83 15.64 4.44 2.60
CA ARG A 83 16.99 4.91 2.24
C ARG A 83 17.05 6.43 2.17
N THR A 84 16.05 7.06 1.54
CA THR A 84 15.99 8.53 1.40
C THR A 84 15.19 9.23 2.51
N LYS A 85 14.51 8.47 3.36
CA LYS A 85 13.58 8.93 4.41
C LYS A 85 12.40 9.75 3.87
N GLN A 86 12.09 9.61 2.58
CA GLN A 86 10.98 10.31 1.95
C GLN A 86 9.68 9.50 2.07
N CYS A 87 8.57 10.19 2.24
CA CYS A 87 7.23 9.61 2.25
C CYS A 87 6.38 10.20 1.13
N PHE A 88 5.51 9.37 0.58
CA PHE A 88 4.63 9.73 -0.53
C PHE A 88 3.22 9.23 -0.26
N ALA A 89 2.23 10.04 -0.60
CA ALA A 89 0.82 9.68 -0.64
C ALA A 89 0.35 9.53 -2.10
N PHE A 90 -0.47 8.52 -2.36
CA PHE A 90 -0.99 8.19 -3.68
C PHE A 90 -2.51 8.28 -3.67
N GLY A 91 -3.06 9.27 -4.36
CA GLY A 91 -4.50 9.38 -4.58
C GLY A 91 -4.93 8.43 -5.69
N ILE A 92 -5.83 7.50 -5.38
CA ILE A 92 -6.39 6.55 -6.35
C ILE A 92 -7.71 7.12 -6.88
N PRO A 93 -7.94 7.12 -8.21
CA PRO A 93 -9.20 7.62 -8.75
C PRO A 93 -10.37 6.73 -8.33
N ASP A 94 -11.54 7.34 -8.13
CA ASP A 94 -12.78 6.60 -7.89
C ASP A 94 -13.18 5.79 -9.13
N LEU A 95 -13.09 4.47 -9.00
CA LEU A 95 -13.35 3.53 -10.08
C LEU A 95 -14.84 3.42 -10.44
N LEU A 96 -15.74 3.71 -9.50
CA LEU A 96 -17.19 3.65 -9.72
C LEU A 96 -17.71 4.94 -10.35
N ALA A 97 -17.13 6.08 -9.98
CA ALA A 97 -17.52 7.38 -10.54
C ALA A 97 -16.93 7.64 -11.93
N SER A 98 -15.86 6.93 -12.32
CA SER A 98 -15.13 7.25 -13.55
C SER A 98 -15.65 6.48 -14.78
N THR A 99 -16.70 7.02 -15.41
CA THR A 99 -17.19 6.56 -16.73
C THR A 99 -16.09 6.62 -17.82
N ALA A 100 -15.09 7.48 -17.62
CA ALA A 100 -13.97 7.72 -18.54
C ALA A 100 -12.82 6.70 -18.45
N LEU A 101 -12.88 5.72 -17.54
CA LEU A 101 -11.88 4.63 -17.49
C LEU A 101 -12.12 3.59 -18.60
N GLY A 102 -13.29 3.63 -19.25
CA GLY A 102 -13.70 2.75 -20.34
C GLY A 102 -13.96 1.33 -19.85
N ALA A 103 -14.96 0.67 -20.41
CA ALA A 103 -15.11 -0.76 -20.22
C ALA A 103 -13.96 -1.46 -20.97
N GLY A 104 -12.92 -1.91 -20.25
CA GLY A 104 -11.96 -2.86 -20.82
C GLY A 104 -12.67 -4.13 -21.30
N LYS A 105 -11.97 -5.00 -22.02
CA LYS A 105 -12.55 -6.24 -22.59
C LYS A 105 -13.33 -7.11 -21.58
N TYR A 106 -13.00 -6.99 -20.30
CA TYR A 106 -13.58 -7.76 -19.20
C TYR A 106 -14.37 -6.94 -18.19
N ALA A 107 -14.58 -5.65 -18.46
CA ALA A 107 -15.23 -4.76 -17.51
C ALA A 107 -16.75 -4.98 -17.50
N LYS A 108 -17.29 -5.22 -16.30
CA LYS A 108 -18.72 -5.09 -16.04
C LYS A 108 -18.95 -3.79 -15.28
N PRO A 109 -19.65 -2.81 -15.86
CA PRO A 109 -20.00 -1.58 -15.16
C PRO A 109 -20.67 -1.91 -13.82
N ALA A 110 -20.22 -1.26 -12.74
CA ALA A 110 -20.74 -1.35 -11.37
C ALA A 110 -20.40 -2.59 -10.52
N LEU A 111 -19.58 -3.54 -10.98
CA LEU A 111 -19.08 -4.63 -10.13
C LEU A 111 -17.57 -4.55 -9.94
N LEU A 112 -17.12 -4.32 -8.71
CA LEU A 112 -15.71 -4.37 -8.34
C LEU A 112 -15.36 -5.72 -7.71
N ASN A 113 -14.23 -6.30 -8.14
CA ASN A 113 -13.67 -7.52 -7.56
C ASN A 113 -12.25 -7.26 -6.99
N PRO A 114 -12.11 -7.00 -5.68
CA PRO A 114 -10.81 -6.69 -5.08
C PRO A 114 -9.90 -7.91 -4.91
N LEU A 115 -10.38 -9.13 -5.20
CA LEU A 115 -9.62 -10.35 -4.98
C LEU A 115 -8.38 -10.37 -5.89
N GLY A 116 -7.21 -10.52 -5.27
CA GLY A 116 -5.93 -10.53 -5.98
C GLY A 116 -5.39 -9.13 -6.35
N ALA A 117 -6.06 -8.05 -5.99
CA ALA A 117 -5.53 -6.69 -6.19
C ALA A 117 -4.22 -6.47 -5.42
N GLY A 118 -4.10 -7.07 -4.23
CA GLY A 118 -2.87 -7.08 -3.43
C GLY A 118 -1.70 -7.67 -4.19
N ASP A 119 -1.87 -8.88 -4.72
CA ASP A 119 -0.88 -9.64 -5.48
C ASP A 119 -0.54 -8.95 -6.81
N THR A 120 -1.55 -8.44 -7.52
CA THR A 120 -1.39 -7.69 -8.77
C THR A 120 -0.51 -6.46 -8.56
N CYS A 121 -0.77 -5.70 -7.48
CA CYS A 121 0.04 -4.55 -7.11
C CYS A 121 1.50 -4.95 -6.85
N SER A 122 1.73 -5.99 -6.05
CA SER A 122 3.06 -6.48 -5.71
C SER A 122 3.84 -6.95 -6.94
N ALA A 123 3.21 -7.75 -7.81
CA ALA A 123 3.83 -8.31 -9.00
C ALA A 123 4.23 -7.22 -10.00
N VAL A 124 3.33 -6.27 -10.27
CA VAL A 124 3.60 -5.17 -11.20
C VAL A 124 4.63 -4.20 -10.63
N MET A 125 4.52 -3.84 -9.34
CA MET A 125 5.52 -3.01 -8.67
C MET A 125 6.92 -3.65 -8.75
N LEU A 126 7.04 -4.93 -8.42
CA LEU A 126 8.31 -5.66 -8.50
C LEU A 126 8.86 -5.68 -9.93
N GLY A 127 8.02 -5.96 -10.94
CA GLY A 127 8.43 -5.96 -12.34
C GLY A 127 8.97 -4.60 -12.79
N HIS A 128 8.35 -3.50 -12.37
CA HIS A 128 8.85 -2.15 -12.66
C HIS A 128 10.16 -1.84 -11.93
N LEU A 129 10.31 -2.23 -10.66
CA LEU A 129 11.57 -2.06 -9.92
C LEU A 129 12.72 -2.82 -10.57
N LEU A 130 12.48 -4.08 -10.99
CA LEU A 130 13.48 -4.88 -11.71
C LEU A 130 13.85 -4.28 -13.08
N SER A 131 12.97 -3.48 -13.65
CA SER A 131 13.21 -2.73 -14.90
C SER A 131 13.90 -1.37 -14.66
N GLY A 132 14.29 -1.06 -13.43
CA GLY A 132 15.00 0.16 -13.07
C GLY A 132 14.10 1.38 -12.82
N ALA A 133 12.78 1.20 -12.69
CA ALA A 133 11.89 2.30 -12.35
C ALA A 133 12.11 2.77 -10.89
N SER A 134 11.78 4.04 -10.62
CA SER A 134 11.77 4.56 -9.25
C SER A 134 10.72 3.83 -8.40
N ALA A 135 10.93 3.78 -7.07
CA ALA A 135 9.95 3.15 -6.16
C ALA A 135 8.56 3.81 -6.25
N VAL A 136 8.53 5.14 -6.44
CA VAL A 136 7.31 5.92 -6.61
C VAL A 136 6.59 5.52 -7.90
N ASP A 137 7.30 5.47 -9.04
CA ASP A 137 6.69 5.10 -10.32
C ASP A 137 6.25 3.65 -10.36
N ALA A 138 7.07 2.75 -9.83
CA ALA A 138 6.77 1.33 -9.74
C ALA A 138 5.54 1.08 -8.86
N PHE A 139 5.45 1.74 -7.71
CA PHE A 139 4.28 1.58 -6.83
C PHE A 139 3.02 2.18 -7.46
N ALA A 140 3.11 3.35 -8.10
CA ALA A 140 1.97 3.92 -8.82
C ALA A 140 1.51 3.03 -9.98
N ALA A 141 2.42 2.37 -10.70
CA ALA A 141 2.07 1.37 -11.70
C ALA A 141 1.39 0.15 -11.07
N GLY A 142 1.90 -0.35 -9.94
CA GLY A 142 1.29 -1.42 -9.17
C GLY A 142 -0.13 -1.09 -8.70
N LEU A 143 -0.35 0.12 -8.16
CA LEU A 143 -1.68 0.61 -7.78
C LEU A 143 -2.61 0.67 -8.98
N ALA A 144 -2.15 1.21 -10.12
CA ALA A 144 -2.96 1.28 -11.33
C ALA A 144 -3.39 -0.10 -11.85
N ALA A 145 -2.48 -1.08 -11.81
CA ALA A 145 -2.78 -2.46 -12.23
C ALA A 145 -3.76 -3.14 -11.27
N ALA A 146 -3.59 -2.96 -9.96
CA ALA A 146 -4.50 -3.48 -8.95
C ALA A 146 -5.91 -2.87 -9.07
N SER A 147 -6.00 -1.56 -9.27
CA SER A 147 -7.26 -0.88 -9.54
C SER A 147 -7.90 -1.37 -10.85
N ALA A 148 -7.11 -1.59 -11.91
CA ALA A 148 -7.61 -2.13 -13.16
C ALA A 148 -8.10 -3.59 -13.00
N SER A 149 -7.43 -4.41 -12.18
CA SER A 149 -7.90 -5.77 -11.90
C SER A 149 -9.22 -5.78 -11.14
N CYS A 150 -9.45 -4.77 -10.30
CA CYS A 150 -10.74 -4.63 -9.62
C CYS A 150 -11.93 -4.45 -10.58
N LEU A 151 -11.70 -3.98 -11.81
CA LEU A 151 -12.74 -3.81 -12.81
C LEU A 151 -13.07 -5.12 -13.57
N VAL A 152 -12.33 -6.20 -13.32
CA VAL A 152 -12.53 -7.51 -13.95
C VAL A 152 -13.29 -8.42 -12.99
N ALA A 153 -14.52 -8.80 -13.36
CA ALA A 153 -15.37 -9.62 -12.49
C ALA A 153 -14.77 -11.01 -12.22
N ALA A 154 -14.24 -11.66 -13.25
CA ALA A 154 -13.50 -12.91 -13.17
C ALA A 154 -12.73 -13.15 -14.49
N PRO A 155 -11.60 -13.88 -14.46
CA PRO A 155 -10.90 -14.39 -13.27
C PRO A 155 -10.10 -13.31 -12.52
N ASN A 156 -9.65 -13.61 -11.29
CA ASN A 156 -8.86 -12.70 -10.45
C ASN A 156 -7.46 -12.43 -11.04
N CYS A 157 -6.80 -11.36 -10.60
CA CYS A 157 -5.43 -10.98 -10.99
C CYS A 157 -5.22 -10.72 -12.50
N ILE A 158 -6.29 -10.52 -13.27
CA ILE A 158 -6.23 -10.12 -14.68
C ILE A 158 -6.70 -8.68 -14.81
N PHE A 159 -6.05 -7.91 -15.68
CA PHE A 159 -6.43 -6.54 -15.99
C PHE A 159 -6.16 -6.19 -17.45
N ASP A 160 -6.86 -5.17 -17.93
CA ASP A 160 -6.64 -4.59 -19.26
C ASP A 160 -5.53 -3.52 -19.17
N LEU A 161 -4.48 -3.65 -20.00
CA LEU A 161 -3.36 -2.70 -20.00
C LEU A 161 -3.77 -1.27 -20.38
N GLY A 162 -4.76 -1.12 -21.27
CA GLY A 162 -5.28 0.19 -21.64
C GLY A 162 -6.00 0.86 -20.47
N VAL A 163 -6.80 0.09 -19.72
CA VAL A 163 -7.47 0.54 -18.49
C VAL A 163 -6.43 0.91 -17.42
N MET A 164 -5.45 0.04 -17.18
CA MET A 164 -4.35 0.32 -16.23
C MET A 164 -3.66 1.65 -16.56
N ARG A 165 -3.27 1.89 -17.82
CA ARG A 165 -2.61 3.14 -18.22
C ARG A 165 -3.49 4.36 -17.93
N ARG A 166 -4.78 4.30 -18.29
CA ARG A 166 -5.74 5.37 -17.99
C ARG A 166 -5.92 5.63 -16.49
N ILE A 167 -5.87 4.59 -15.66
CA ILE A 167 -5.87 4.75 -14.20
C ILE A 167 -4.57 5.38 -13.73
N ARG A 168 -3.42 4.92 -14.25
CA ARG A 168 -2.09 5.44 -13.89
C ARG A 168 -1.98 6.94 -14.13
N ASP A 169 -2.52 7.44 -15.24
CA ASP A 169 -2.53 8.86 -15.61
C ASP A 169 -3.38 9.73 -14.65
N ARG A 170 -4.25 9.09 -13.86
CA ARG A 170 -5.12 9.75 -12.88
C ARG A 170 -4.67 9.55 -11.44
N ILE A 171 -3.66 8.71 -11.19
CA ILE A 171 -3.08 8.58 -9.85
C ILE A 171 -2.28 9.84 -9.54
N THR A 172 -2.64 10.51 -8.45
CA THR A 172 -1.88 11.65 -7.94
C THR A 172 -0.80 11.16 -6.99
N VAL A 173 0.34 11.84 -6.99
CA VAL A 173 1.44 11.54 -6.07
C VAL A 173 1.84 12.84 -5.37
N THR A 174 1.79 12.81 -4.05
CA THR A 174 2.18 13.94 -3.19
C THR A 174 3.32 13.51 -2.30
N LYS A 175 4.44 14.23 -2.36
CA LYS A 175 5.52 14.08 -1.40
C LYS A 175 5.12 14.74 -0.07
N LEU A 176 5.33 14.05 1.04
CA LEU A 176 4.96 14.48 2.39
C LEU A 176 6.15 15.07 3.16
#